data_AF-A0A9E2NLE3-F1
#
_entry.id   AF-A0A9E2NLE3-F1
#
_cell.length_a   1.000
_cell.length_b   1.000
_cell.length_c   1.000
_cell.angle_alpha   90.00
_cell.angle_beta   90.00
_cell.angle_gamma   90.00
#
_symmetry.space_group_name_H-M   'P 1'
#
loop_
_entity.id
_entity.type
_entity.pdbx_description
1 polymer ?
#
loop_
_entity_poly.entity_id
_entity_poly.type
_entity_poly.pdbx_seq_one_letter_code
_entity_poly.pdbx_strand_id
1 'polypeptide(L)'
;MTARVFVYGTLKPGQHRWPALARFADGEQVDARVPGLLFDPGWGWPAAVFDPDHPEDVPGVVVAIEPDSIREALATLDDIEGVAAGLFERVLLDVGGAPCWAYHWPGPTAQFRRIPCWPPPGTG
;
A
#
# COMPACT_ATOMS: atom_id res chain seq x y z
N MET A 1 0.90 -10.28 18.67
CA MET A 1 0.03 -9.40 17.85
C MET A 1 0.50 -9.53 16.42
N THR A 2 -0.40 -9.87 15.50
CA THR A 2 -0.10 -9.96 14.07
C THR A 2 0.10 -8.56 13.51
N ALA A 3 1.23 -8.33 12.86
CA ALA A 3 1.47 -7.08 12.17
C ALA A 3 0.80 -7.12 10.79
N ARG A 4 0.29 -5.98 10.32
CA ARG A 4 -0.48 -5.90 9.08
C ARG A 4 0.04 -4.79 8.19
N VAL A 5 0.01 -5.03 6.88
CA VAL A 5 0.36 -4.05 5.87
C VAL A 5 -0.78 -3.95 4.87
N PHE A 6 -1.27 -2.74 4.61
CA PHE A 6 -2.26 -2.44 3.59
C PHE A 6 -1.53 -2.04 2.30
N VAL A 7 -1.75 -2.79 1.23
CA VAL A 7 -1.16 -2.58 -0.09
C VAL A 7 -2.24 -2.32 -1.14
N TYR A 8 -2.06 -1.29 -1.95
CA TYR A 8 -3.07 -0.84 -2.93
C TYR A 8 -2.55 -0.87 -4.38
N GLY A 9 -1.24 -1.02 -4.57
CA GLY A 9 -0.55 -0.92 -5.85
C GLY A 9 0.23 -2.16 -6.25
N THR A 10 1.49 -1.95 -6.63
CA THR A 10 2.38 -2.97 -7.20
C THR A 10 2.80 -4.08 -6.22
N LEU A 11 2.56 -3.87 -4.93
CA LEU A 11 2.77 -4.84 -3.86
C LEU A 11 1.52 -5.70 -3.58
N LYS A 12 0.38 -5.47 -4.25
CA LYS A 12 -0.80 -6.33 -4.07
C LYS A 12 -0.50 -7.76 -4.53
N PRO A 13 -1.15 -8.78 -3.94
CA PRO A 13 -1.12 -10.15 -4.46
C PRO A 13 -1.35 -10.20 -5.98
N GLY A 14 -0.50 -10.96 -6.66
CA GLY A 14 -0.52 -11.10 -8.13
C GLY A 14 0.15 -9.96 -8.91
N GLN A 15 0.64 -8.90 -8.25
CA GLN A 15 1.39 -7.82 -8.91
C GLN A 15 2.89 -8.09 -8.96
N HIS A 16 3.63 -7.34 -9.78
CA HIS A 16 5.04 -7.63 -10.04
C HIS A 16 5.97 -7.46 -8.83
N ARG A 17 5.64 -6.58 -7.87
CA ARG A 17 6.41 -6.44 -6.62
C ARG A 17 5.90 -7.32 -5.49
N TRP A 18 4.80 -8.07 -5.68
CA TRP A 18 4.26 -8.97 -4.67
C TRP A 18 5.30 -9.91 -4.03
N PRO A 19 6.22 -10.55 -4.77
CA PRO A 19 7.18 -11.49 -4.18
C PRO A 19 8.05 -10.89 -3.06
N ALA A 20 8.27 -9.56 -3.07
CA ALA A 20 9.02 -8.88 -2.02
C ALA A 20 8.30 -8.88 -0.67
N LEU A 21 6.96 -8.83 -0.69
CA LEU A 21 6.11 -8.88 0.50
C LEU A 21 5.69 -10.32 0.83
N ALA A 22 5.40 -11.13 -0.19
CA ALA A 22 4.87 -12.49 -0.05
C ALA A 22 5.71 -13.38 0.86
N ARG A 23 7.04 -13.22 0.83
CA ARG A 23 7.98 -14.00 1.66
C ARG A 23 7.85 -13.76 3.17
N PHE A 24 7.16 -12.71 3.58
CA PHE A 24 6.91 -12.35 4.98
C PHE A 24 5.46 -12.56 5.41
N ALA A 25 4.56 -12.87 4.47
CA ALA A 25 3.15 -13.04 4.76
C ALA A 25 2.89 -14.32 5.55
N ASP A 26 1.99 -14.27 6.52
CA ASP A 26 1.56 -15.45 7.31
C ASP A 26 0.48 -16.30 6.61
N GLY A 27 0.09 -15.87 5.40
CA GLY A 27 -0.90 -16.52 4.55
C GLY A 27 -2.26 -15.83 4.52
N GLU A 28 -2.59 -14.97 5.50
CA GLU A 28 -3.87 -14.24 5.50
C GLU A 28 -3.79 -12.98 4.62
N GLN A 29 -4.77 -12.84 3.72
CA GLN A 29 -4.93 -11.71 2.81
C GLN A 29 -6.42 -11.36 2.74
N VAL A 30 -6.75 -10.10 3.03
CA VAL A 30 -8.15 -9.65 3.10
C VAL A 30 -8.31 -8.37 2.28
N ASP A 31 -9.24 -8.37 1.34
CA ASP A 31 -9.61 -7.16 0.60
C ASP A 31 -10.10 -6.09 1.59
N ALA A 32 -9.60 -4.87 1.42
CA ALA A 32 -9.91 -3.76 2.30
C ALA A 32 -10.02 -2.44 1.54
N ARG A 33 -10.64 -1.47 2.20
CA ARG A 33 -10.85 -0.11 1.72
C ARG A 33 -10.45 0.84 2.83
N VAL A 34 -9.72 1.89 2.47
CA VAL A 34 -9.26 2.91 3.43
C VAL A 34 -9.56 4.29 2.87
N PRO A 35 -10.14 5.22 3.66
CA PRO A 35 -10.45 6.56 3.20
C PRO A 35 -9.27 7.27 2.54
N GLY A 36 -9.50 7.81 1.34
CA GLY A 36 -8.50 8.50 0.54
C GLY A 36 -8.75 8.43 -0.97
N LEU A 37 -7.72 8.80 -1.73
CA LEU A 37 -7.73 8.80 -3.19
C LEU A 37 -6.53 8.06 -3.75
N LEU A 38 -6.76 7.36 -4.86
CA LEU A 38 -5.74 6.64 -5.61
C LEU A 38 -5.49 7.28 -6.96
N PHE A 39 -4.21 7.40 -7.32
CA PHE A 39 -3.76 8.06 -8.52
C PHE A 39 -2.79 7.18 -9.31
N ASP A 40 -2.79 7.40 -10.62
CA ASP A 40 -1.78 6.93 -11.57
C ASP A 40 -0.98 8.15 -12.06
N PRO A 41 0.26 8.31 -11.57
CA PRO A 41 1.18 9.34 -12.04
C PRO A 41 1.75 9.08 -13.45
N GLY A 42 1.54 7.89 -14.02
CA GLY A 42 2.16 7.47 -15.29
C GLY A 42 3.57 6.88 -15.13
N TRP A 43 4.00 6.55 -13.91
CA TRP A 43 5.34 6.03 -13.62
C TRP A 43 5.43 4.50 -13.56
N GLY A 44 4.30 3.79 -13.75
CA GLY A 44 4.24 2.34 -13.60
C GLY A 44 4.01 1.86 -12.16
N TRP A 45 3.68 2.77 -11.24
CA TRP A 45 3.19 2.49 -9.89
C TRP A 45 2.24 3.61 -9.44
N PRO A 46 1.25 3.30 -8.57
CA PRO A 46 0.28 4.30 -8.12
C PRO A 46 0.81 5.18 -7.00
N ALA A 47 0.09 6.25 -6.72
CA ALA A 47 0.22 7.09 -5.54
C ALA A 47 -1.13 7.12 -4.79
N ALA A 48 -1.15 6.78 -3.50
CA ALA A 48 -2.34 6.92 -2.65
C ALA A 48 -2.16 8.08 -1.66
N VAL A 49 -3.20 8.89 -1.51
CA VAL A 49 -3.31 9.92 -0.47
C VAL A 49 -4.39 9.46 0.50
N PHE A 50 -4.01 9.21 1.76
CA PHE A 50 -4.94 8.76 2.79
C PHE A 50 -5.42 9.94 3.62
N ASP A 51 -6.73 9.99 3.86
CA ASP A 51 -7.36 11.03 4.64
C ASP A 51 -8.61 10.43 5.31
N PRO A 52 -8.66 10.31 6.64
CA PRO A 52 -9.76 9.65 7.36
C PRO A 52 -11.11 10.34 7.17
N ASP A 53 -11.14 11.63 6.80
CA ASP A 53 -12.36 12.40 6.58
C ASP A 53 -12.78 12.38 5.10
N HIS A 54 -12.01 11.73 4.23
CA HIS A 54 -12.30 11.67 2.80
C HIS A 54 -13.51 10.74 2.52
N PRO A 55 -14.49 11.16 1.70
CA PRO A 55 -15.73 10.39 1.46
C PRO A 55 -15.56 9.18 0.54
N GLU A 56 -14.37 8.98 -0.03
CA GLU A 56 -14.05 7.88 -0.93
C GLU A 56 -12.94 7.03 -0.36
N ASP A 57 -12.82 5.79 -0.85
CA ASP A 57 -11.84 4.84 -0.39
C ASP A 57 -10.84 4.44 -1.47
N VAL A 58 -9.59 4.23 -1.04
CA VAL A 58 -8.57 3.49 -1.76
C VAL A 58 -8.81 1.98 -1.57
N PRO A 59 -9.10 1.20 -2.63
CA PRO A 59 -9.17 -0.24 -2.53
C PRO A 59 -7.77 -0.87 -2.53
N GLY A 60 -7.58 -1.85 -1.65
CA GLY A 60 -6.34 -2.60 -1.53
C GLY A 60 -6.54 -3.92 -0.79
N VAL A 61 -5.45 -4.48 -0.30
CA VAL A 61 -5.41 -5.75 0.42
C VAL A 61 -4.63 -5.54 1.71
N VAL A 62 -5.20 -5.97 2.83
CA VAL A 62 -4.48 -6.15 4.08
C VAL A 62 -3.78 -7.50 4.04
N VAL A 63 -2.46 -7.47 4.19
CA VAL A 63 -1.61 -8.65 4.27
C VAL A 63 -1.13 -8.77 5.70
N ALA A 64 -1.42 -9.89 6.32
CA ALA A 64 -0.89 -10.21 7.63
C ALA A 64 0.55 -10.73 7.50
N ILE A 65 1.41 -10.26 8.40
CA ILE A 65 2.86 -10.47 8.37
C ILE A 65 3.25 -11.27 9.60
N GLU A 66 4.13 -12.24 9.38
CA GLU A 66 4.73 -13.03 10.44
C GLU A 66 5.34 -12.11 11.51
N PRO A 67 4.95 -12.22 12.79
CA PRO A 67 5.33 -11.26 13.83
C PRO A 67 6.84 -11.07 13.96
N ASP A 68 7.63 -12.12 13.78
CA ASP A 68 9.08 -12.08 13.89
C ASP A 68 9.74 -11.43 12.67
N SER A 69 9.03 -11.33 11.55
CA SER A 69 9.51 -10.78 10.28
C SER A 69 9.13 -9.32 10.05
N ILE A 70 8.28 -8.72 10.89
CA ILE A 70 7.73 -7.38 10.59
C ILE A 70 8.80 -6.31 10.39
N ARG A 71 9.89 -6.34 11.18
CA ARG A 71 10.97 -5.34 11.05
C ARG A 71 11.66 -5.45 9.68
N GLU A 72 11.94 -6.67 9.23
CA GLU A 72 12.60 -6.92 7.94
C GLU A 72 11.66 -6.65 6.77
N ALA A 73 10.39 -7.03 6.91
CA ALA A 73 9.34 -6.73 5.94
C ALA A 73 9.24 -5.22 5.73
N LEU A 74 9.09 -4.47 6.82
CA LEU A 74 8.99 -3.01 6.79
C LEU A 74 10.25 -2.35 6.20
N ALA A 75 11.45 -2.81 6.53
CA ALA A 75 12.68 -2.29 5.93
C ALA A 75 12.75 -2.56 4.42
N THR A 76 12.40 -3.79 3.99
CA THR A 76 12.35 -4.14 2.56
C THR A 76 11.39 -3.23 1.79
N LEU A 77 10.21 -2.98 2.38
CA LEU A 77 9.18 -2.15 1.76
C LEU A 77 9.58 -0.66 1.76
N ASP A 78 10.21 -0.16 2.83
CA ASP A 78 10.74 1.20 2.89
C ASP A 78 11.75 1.46 1.77
N ASP A 79 12.62 0.48 1.48
CA ASP A 79 13.59 0.56 0.38
C ASP A 79 12.90 0.60 -1.00
N ILE A 80 11.88 -0.24 -1.20
CA ILE A 80 11.10 -0.30 -2.44
C ILE A 80 10.31 1.00 -2.68
N GLU A 81 9.72 1.55 -1.62
CA GLU A 81 8.89 2.75 -1.66
C GLU A 81 9.72 4.02 -1.45
N GLY A 82 11.05 3.92 -1.37
CA GLY A 82 11.95 5.07 -1.32
C GLY A 82 11.71 5.99 -0.12
N VAL A 83 11.35 5.45 1.04
CA VAL A 83 11.02 6.22 2.25
C VAL A 83 12.18 7.10 2.69
N ALA A 84 13.41 6.56 2.65
CA ALA A 84 14.62 7.32 2.99
C ALA A 84 14.89 8.50 2.02
N ALA A 85 14.38 8.43 0.79
CA ALA A 85 14.46 9.49 -0.21
C ALA A 85 13.25 10.44 -0.20
N GLY A 86 12.28 10.22 0.70
CA GLY A 86 11.04 11.01 0.79
C GLY A 86 10.05 10.77 -0.35
N LEU A 87 10.15 9.63 -1.06
CA LEU A 87 9.24 9.31 -2.16
C LEU A 87 7.83 8.96 -1.66
N PHE A 88 7.75 8.09 -0.64
CA PHE A 88 6.55 7.79 0.10
C PHE A 88 6.80 7.92 1.61
N GLU A 89 5.74 8.15 2.37
CA GLU A 89 5.75 8.14 3.83
C GLU A 89 5.10 6.86 4.35
N ARG A 90 5.79 6.11 5.20
CA ARG A 90 5.15 5.01 5.91
C ARG A 90 4.26 5.55 7.02
N VAL A 91 2.97 5.25 6.94
CA VAL A 91 1.95 5.69 7.89
C VAL A 91 1.26 4.49 8.55
N LEU A 92 0.70 4.71 9.74
CA LEU A 92 -0.14 3.74 10.43
C LEU A 92 -1.60 4.17 10.28
N LEU A 93 -2.41 3.30 9.66
CA LEU A 93 -3.83 3.51 9.42
C LEU A 93 -4.65 2.61 10.34
N ASP A 94 -5.88 3.01 10.67
CA ASP A 94 -6.89 2.10 11.21
C ASP A 94 -7.64 1.46 10.04
N VAL A 95 -7.59 0.13 9.96
CA VAL A 95 -8.31 -0.62 8.93
C VAL A 95 -9.18 -1.66 9.63
N GLY A 96 -10.48 -1.35 9.74
CA GLY A 96 -11.44 -2.22 10.41
C GLY A 96 -11.22 -2.35 11.93
N GLY A 97 -10.72 -1.30 12.59
CA GLY A 97 -10.43 -1.28 14.03
C GLY A 97 -9.06 -1.86 14.40
N ALA A 98 -8.19 -2.10 13.41
CA ALA A 98 -6.86 -2.66 13.63
C ALA A 98 -5.77 -1.77 12.99
N PRO A 99 -4.65 -1.53 13.69
CA PRO A 99 -3.52 -0.77 13.13
C PRO A 99 -2.87 -1.53 11.98
N CYS A 100 -2.66 -0.83 10.86
CA CYS A 100 -2.13 -1.39 9.63
C CYS A 100 -1.13 -0.40 8.99
N TRP A 101 0.07 -0.86 8.65
CA TRP A 101 1.05 -0.04 7.96
C TRP A 101 0.68 0.17 6.50
N ALA A 102 0.90 1.37 5.96
CA ALA A 102 0.70 1.67 4.55
C ALA A 102 1.71 2.72 4.08
N TYR A 103 1.77 2.97 2.78
CA TYR A 103 2.64 3.98 2.17
C TYR A 103 1.80 5.11 1.58
N HIS A 104 1.98 6.32 2.07
CA HIS A 104 1.26 7.52 1.68
C HIS A 104 2.13 8.34 0.73
N TRP A 105 1.55 8.83 -0.36
CA TRP A 105 2.15 9.86 -1.21
C TRP A 105 2.09 11.25 -0.54
N PRO A 106 3.23 11.86 -0.16
CA PRO A 106 3.24 13.16 0.53
C PRO A 106 3.14 14.36 -0.40
N GLY A 107 3.27 14.15 -1.72
CA GLY A 107 3.42 15.21 -2.71
C GLY A 107 2.10 15.74 -3.31
N PRO A 108 2.18 16.78 -4.15
CA PRO A 108 1.03 17.27 -4.89
C PRO A 108 0.53 16.21 -5.89
N THR A 109 -0.79 16.16 -6.12
CA THR A 109 -1.45 15.19 -7.01
C THR A 109 -2.19 15.82 -8.18
N ALA A 110 -2.15 17.15 -8.33
CA ALA A 110 -2.94 17.90 -9.32
C ALA A 110 -2.72 17.47 -10.78
N GLN A 111 -1.56 16.89 -11.10
CA GLN A 111 -1.23 16.40 -12.44
C GLN A 111 -1.49 14.90 -12.63
N PHE A 112 -1.83 14.16 -11.57
CA PHE A 112 -2.00 12.73 -11.64
C PHE A 112 -3.41 12.36 -12.10
N ARG A 113 -3.52 11.26 -12.82
CA ARG A 113 -4.82 10.71 -13.19
C ARG A 113 -5.41 9.97 -12.00
N ARG A 114 -6.56 10.41 -11.50
CA ARG A 114 -7.29 9.64 -10.48
C ARG A 114 -7.81 8.33 -11.08
N ILE A 115 -7.66 7.23 -10.34
CA ILE A 115 -8.08 5.88 -10.75
C ILE A 115 -8.89 5.19 -9.65
N PRO A 116 -9.86 4.33 -9.99
CA PRO A 116 -10.67 3.64 -8.99
C PRO A 116 -9.92 2.51 -8.29
N CYS A 117 -8.95 1.88 -8.96
CA CYS A 117 -8.08 0.84 -8.40
C CYS A 117 -6.82 0.67 -9.27
N TRP A 118 -5.74 0.14 -8.71
CA TRP A 118 -4.56 -0.22 -9.51
C TRP A 118 -4.86 -1.46 -10.37
N PRO A 119 -4.68 -1.39 -11.70
CA PRO A 119 -5.04 -2.47 -12.62
C PRO A 119 -4.15 -3.71 -12.42
N PRO A 120 -4.61 -4.90 -12.84
CA PRO A 120 -3.79 -6.11 -12.86
C PRO A 120 -2.57 -5.94 -13.78
N PRO A 121 -1.51 -6.75 -13.61
CA PRO A 121 -0.33 -6.70 -14.48
C PRO A 121 -0.70 -6.93 -15.95
N GLY A 122 -0.03 -6.23 -16.86
CA GLY A 122 -0.18 -6.45 -18.32
C GLY A 122 -1.41 -5.79 -18.95
N THR A 123 -2.11 -4.91 -18.25
CA THR A 123 -3.30 -4.18 -18.75
C THR A 123 -2.98 -2.79 -19.32
N GLY A 124 -1.70 -2.51 -19.61
CA GLY A 124 -1.17 -1.22 -20.08
C GLY A 124 -0.88 -1.20 -21.57
#